data_AF-A0A5C2SG19-F1
#
_entry.id   AF-A0A5C2SG19-F1
#
_cell.length_a   1.000
_cell.length_b   1.000
_cell.length_c   1.000
_cell.angle_alpha   90.00
_cell.angle_beta   90.00
_cell.angle_gamma   90.00
#
_symmetry.space_group_name_H-M   'P 1'
#
loop_
_entity.id
_entity.type
_entity.pdbx_description
1 polymer ?
#
loop_
_entity_poly.entity_id
_entity_poly.type
_entity_poly.pdbx_seq_one_letter_code
_entity_poly.pdbx_strand_id
1 'polypeptide(L)'
;MVRMVNGTYRGVLNDWDLANVRRKSKHDGLECIGTRVFMAIDLLCPEGSDPVERRYRHDLEAFVWILVWVFLTYDRDNVAHKVRTTSRWMSPSVGEVVDAKQLFLLGIDRSDAQPQGKWEGHWRLVKLMRVVFRDLVVTPMIELANGNIVPPEPSDENVYVAFWDKIDKYICR
;
A
#
# COMPACT_ATOMS: atom_id res chain seq x y z
N MET A 1 -1.55 -9.41 15.86
CA MET A 1 -0.91 -10.26 16.90
C MET A 1 -0.33 -11.52 16.26
N VAL A 2 0.91 -11.92 16.59
CA VAL A 2 1.53 -13.15 16.03
C VAL A 2 1.89 -14.11 17.16
N ARG A 3 1.63 -15.41 16.97
CA ARG A 3 2.03 -16.47 17.91
C ARG A 3 2.59 -17.68 17.15
N MET A 4 3.56 -18.35 17.75
CA MET A 4 4.04 -19.66 17.27
C MET A 4 3.13 -20.77 17.79
N VAL A 5 2.65 -21.64 16.90
CA VAL A 5 1.85 -22.83 17.23
C VAL A 5 2.40 -24.01 16.44
N ASN A 6 2.90 -25.03 17.14
CA ASN A 6 3.48 -26.23 16.55
C ASN A 6 4.56 -25.91 15.48
N GLY A 7 5.47 -24.98 15.80
CA GLY A 7 6.54 -24.56 14.88
C GLY A 7 6.10 -23.67 13.71
N THR A 8 4.81 -23.32 13.62
CA THR A 8 4.27 -22.44 12.58
C THR A 8 3.85 -21.10 13.16
N TYR A 9 4.29 -20.00 12.55
CA TYR A 9 3.79 -18.66 12.91
C TYR A 9 2.33 -18.51 12.45
N ARG A 10 1.47 -18.05 13.37
CA ARG A 10 0.08 -17.70 13.09
C ARG A 10 -0.13 -16.23 13.44
N GLY A 11 -0.54 -15.46 12.44
CA GLY A 11 -0.97 -14.07 12.61
C GLY A 11 -2.48 -13.98 12.77
N VAL A 12 -2.94 -13.09 13.63
CA VAL A 12 -4.32 -12.62 13.72
C VAL A 12 -4.31 -11.12 13.51
N LEU A 13 -5.07 -10.63 12.53
CA LEU A 13 -5.34 -9.21 12.38
C LEU A 13 -6.20 -8.76 13.56
N ASN A 14 -5.68 -7.85 14.36
CA ASN A 14 -6.33 -7.30 15.54
C ASN A 14 -6.53 -5.79 15.36
N ASP A 15 -7.12 -5.16 16.38
CA ASP A 15 -7.38 -3.71 16.40
C ASP A 15 -8.42 -3.28 15.37
N TRP A 16 -9.68 -3.64 15.65
CA TRP A 16 -10.85 -3.36 14.82
C TRP A 16 -11.64 -2.15 15.33
N ASP A 17 -11.08 -1.37 16.26
CA ASP A 17 -11.78 -0.27 16.94
C ASP A 17 -12.16 0.87 15.98
N LEU A 18 -11.48 0.93 14.83
CA LEU A 18 -11.68 1.91 13.78
C LEU A 18 -12.30 1.30 12.50
N ALA A 19 -12.75 0.05 12.59
CA ALA A 19 -13.34 -0.65 11.46
C ALA A 19 -14.71 -0.07 11.09
N ASN A 20 -14.92 0.15 9.80
CA ASN A 20 -16.22 0.58 9.28
C ASN A 20 -16.92 -0.59 8.59
N VAL A 21 -18.15 -0.87 9.00
CA VAL A 21 -19.04 -1.76 8.27
C VAL A 21 -19.96 -0.89 7.41
N ARG A 22 -19.73 -0.92 6.10
CA ARG A 22 -20.47 -0.11 5.12
C ARG A 22 -21.98 -0.22 5.36
N ARG A 23 -22.65 0.93 5.44
CA ARG A 23 -24.10 1.07 5.69
C ARG A 23 -24.60 0.59 7.07
N LYS A 24 -23.73 0.13 7.97
CA LYS A 24 -24.11 -0.30 9.33
C LYS A 24 -23.45 0.54 10.43
N SER A 25 -22.25 1.04 10.17
CA SER A 25 -21.52 1.90 11.09
C SER A 25 -22.09 3.33 11.12
N LYS A 26 -22.01 3.97 12.29
CA LYS A 26 -22.56 5.33 12.52
C LYS A 26 -21.63 6.45 12.01
N HIS A 27 -20.32 6.22 12.07
CA HIS A 27 -19.32 7.04 11.41
C HIS A 27 -19.27 6.67 9.92
N ASP A 28 -19.06 7.67 9.07
CA ASP A 28 -19.07 7.60 7.61
C ASP A 28 -17.75 7.09 7.00
N GLY A 29 -16.71 6.89 7.83
CA GLY A 29 -15.40 6.42 7.37
C GLY A 29 -14.56 7.50 6.69
N LEU A 30 -14.96 8.77 6.82
CA LEU A 30 -14.32 9.95 6.24
C LEU A 30 -13.18 10.49 7.12
N GLU A 31 -13.08 10.00 8.36
CA GLU A 31 -12.06 10.42 9.32
C GLU A 31 -10.65 10.02 8.84
N CYS A 32 -9.66 10.91 8.96
CA CYS A 32 -8.25 10.64 8.64
C CYS A 32 -7.58 9.77 9.72
N ILE A 33 -8.05 8.52 9.83
CA ILE A 33 -7.57 7.54 10.80
C ILE A 33 -6.48 6.67 10.17
N GLY A 34 -5.28 6.64 10.78
CA GLY A 34 -4.25 5.68 10.39
C GLY A 34 -2.84 6.26 10.43
N THR A 35 -1.86 5.38 10.49
CA THR A 35 -0.45 5.79 10.43
C THR A 35 -0.11 6.24 9.01
N ARG A 36 0.22 7.53 8.83
CA ARG A 36 0.50 8.18 7.53
C ARG A 36 1.38 7.36 6.59
N VAL A 37 2.41 6.70 7.16
CA VAL A 37 3.34 5.82 6.43
C VAL A 37 2.62 4.72 5.64
N PHE A 38 1.52 4.19 6.16
CA PHE A 38 0.74 3.09 5.55
C PHE A 38 -0.56 3.55 4.90
N MET A 39 -0.88 4.84 4.97
CA MET A 39 -2.11 5.38 4.38
C MET A 39 -2.04 5.37 2.84
N ALA A 40 -3.16 5.02 2.19
CA ALA A 40 -3.28 5.03 0.74
C ALA A 40 -3.04 6.43 0.16
N ILE A 41 -2.49 6.54 -1.06
CA ILE A 41 -2.19 7.82 -1.72
C ILE A 41 -3.45 8.69 -1.84
N ASP A 42 -4.57 8.08 -2.25
CA ASP A 42 -5.85 8.76 -2.44
C ASP A 42 -6.38 9.38 -1.11
N LEU A 43 -6.15 8.69 0.02
CA LEU A 43 -6.51 9.22 1.35
C LEU A 43 -5.56 10.32 1.84
N LEU A 44 -4.34 10.41 1.30
CA LEU A 44 -3.36 11.44 1.63
C LEU A 44 -3.54 12.71 0.78
N CYS A 45 -4.06 12.55 -0.44
CA CYS A 45 -4.28 13.63 -1.38
C CYS A 45 -5.68 13.49 -2.02
N PRO A 46 -6.75 13.87 -1.30
CA PRO A 46 -8.10 13.86 -1.83
C PRO A 46 -8.20 14.67 -3.12
N GLU A 47 -8.87 14.13 -4.14
CA GLU A 47 -9.28 14.92 -5.30
C GLU A 47 -10.41 15.89 -4.87
N GLY A 48 -10.06 17.15 -4.59
CA GLY A 48 -11.01 18.20 -4.23
C GLY A 48 -11.16 18.41 -2.73
N SER A 49 -12.27 19.03 -2.33
CA SER A 49 -12.55 19.42 -0.94
C SER A 49 -13.35 18.37 -0.16
N ASP A 50 -13.89 17.36 -0.84
CA ASP A 50 -14.73 16.36 -0.20
C ASP A 50 -13.86 15.25 0.39
N PRO A 51 -14.18 14.78 1.61
CA PRO A 51 -13.45 13.67 2.21
C PRO A 51 -13.67 12.38 1.40
N VAL A 52 -12.59 11.61 1.24
CA VAL A 52 -12.59 10.34 0.49
C VAL A 52 -13.20 9.22 1.33
N GLU A 53 -14.25 8.56 0.83
CA GLU A 53 -14.80 7.35 1.46
C GLU A 53 -13.72 6.27 1.54
N ARG A 54 -13.46 5.72 2.73
CA ARG A 54 -12.57 4.56 2.85
C ARG A 54 -13.15 3.34 2.15
N ARG A 55 -12.33 2.75 1.27
CA ARG A 55 -12.63 1.60 0.41
C ARG A 55 -11.68 0.45 0.69
N TYR A 56 -12.06 -0.78 0.35
CA TYR A 56 -11.23 -1.97 0.58
C TYR A 56 -9.87 -1.88 -0.14
N ARG A 57 -9.81 -1.20 -1.29
CA ARG A 57 -8.56 -0.96 -2.02
C ARG A 57 -7.53 -0.19 -1.19
N HIS A 58 -7.97 0.67 -0.25
CA HIS A 58 -7.07 1.44 0.60
C HIS A 58 -6.37 0.53 1.62
N ASP A 59 -7.08 -0.47 2.14
CA ASP A 59 -6.48 -1.49 3.01
C ASP A 59 -5.51 -2.39 2.23
N LEU A 60 -5.83 -2.71 0.98
CA LEU A 60 -4.91 -3.44 0.09
C LEU A 60 -3.64 -2.64 -0.21
N GLU A 61 -3.75 -1.33 -0.43
CA GLU A 61 -2.59 -0.45 -0.62
C GLU A 61 -1.75 -0.35 0.67
N ALA A 62 -2.41 -0.21 1.83
CA ALA A 62 -1.76 -0.23 3.12
C ALA A 62 -0.98 -1.54 3.37
N PHE A 63 -1.54 -2.67 2.94
CA PHE A 63 -0.87 -3.97 2.99
C PHE A 63 0.42 -4.01 2.16
N VAL A 64 0.43 -3.38 0.98
CA VAL A 64 1.67 -3.25 0.19
C VAL A 64 2.67 -2.34 0.90
N TRP A 65 2.24 -1.21 1.46
CA TRP A 65 3.12 -0.30 2.17
C TRP A 65 3.82 -0.94 3.37
N ILE A 66 3.10 -1.71 4.19
CA ILE A 66 3.72 -2.42 5.32
C ILE A 66 4.70 -3.49 4.84
N LEU A 67 4.40 -4.22 3.75
CA LEU A 67 5.31 -5.23 3.23
C LEU A 67 6.63 -4.62 2.75
N VAL A 68 6.56 -3.53 1.98
CA VAL A 68 7.75 -2.80 1.53
C VAL A 68 8.52 -2.24 2.71
N TRP A 69 7.81 -1.63 3.67
CA TRP A 69 8.40 -1.09 4.88
C TRP A 69 9.21 -2.14 5.63
N VAL A 70 8.62 -3.32 5.87
CA VAL A 70 9.26 -4.44 6.56
C VAL A 70 10.49 -4.91 5.79
N PHE A 71 10.35 -5.11 4.48
CA PHE A 71 11.42 -5.67 3.65
C PHE A 71 12.63 -4.73 3.54
N LEU A 72 12.39 -3.43 3.50
CA LEU A 72 13.46 -2.43 3.44
C LEU A 72 14.06 -2.15 4.82
N THR A 73 13.25 -2.15 5.87
CA THR A 73 13.67 -1.61 7.18
C THR A 73 14.25 -2.67 8.11
N TYR A 74 13.69 -3.87 8.16
CA TYR A 74 14.03 -4.84 9.20
C TYR A 74 14.90 -5.99 8.67
N ASP A 75 16.02 -6.23 9.33
CA ASP A 75 16.94 -7.32 8.99
C ASP A 75 16.52 -8.67 9.59
N ARG A 76 17.46 -9.63 9.61
CA ARG A 76 17.25 -10.96 10.17
C ARG A 76 16.91 -10.93 11.66
N ASP A 77 17.55 -10.03 12.39
CA ASP A 77 17.48 -9.91 13.84
C ASP A 77 16.36 -8.93 14.28
N ASN A 78 15.54 -8.49 13.31
CA ASN A 78 14.50 -7.47 13.46
C ASN A 78 15.05 -6.12 13.94
N VAL A 79 16.29 -5.80 13.59
CA VAL A 79 16.86 -4.48 13.79
C VAL A 79 16.38 -3.57 12.66
N ALA A 80 15.89 -2.39 13.02
CA ALA A 80 15.43 -1.39 12.07
C ALA A 80 16.62 -0.59 11.51
N HIS A 81 16.75 -0.58 10.19
CA HIS A 81 17.77 0.17 9.45
C HIS A 81 17.17 1.41 8.82
N LYS A 82 17.95 2.50 8.84
CA LYS A 82 17.54 3.75 8.22
C LYS A 82 17.69 3.64 6.70
N VAL A 83 16.58 3.44 6.00
CA VAL A 83 16.53 3.41 4.54
C VAL A 83 15.94 4.70 4.00
N ARG A 84 16.55 5.25 2.94
CA ARG A 84 16.13 6.53 2.34
C ARG A 84 14.67 6.49 1.89
N THR A 85 14.24 5.41 1.24
CA THR A 85 12.86 5.23 0.76
C THR A 85 11.85 5.34 1.90
N THR A 86 12.01 4.54 2.95
CA THR A 86 11.08 4.52 4.10
C THR A 86 11.18 5.80 4.94
N SER A 87 12.36 6.42 5.00
CA SER A 87 12.53 7.73 5.67
C SER A 87 11.68 8.83 5.05
N ARG A 88 11.53 8.85 3.72
CA ARG A 88 10.68 9.83 3.03
C ARG A 88 9.20 9.64 3.34
N TRP A 89 8.77 8.39 3.58
CA TRP A 89 7.38 8.09 3.95
C TRP A 89 7.04 8.54 5.39
N MET A 90 8.06 8.79 6.22
CA MET A 90 7.91 9.40 7.55
C MET A 90 7.94 10.93 7.53
N SER A 91 8.00 11.56 6.36
CA SER A 91 8.08 13.02 6.28
C SER A 91 6.88 13.68 6.97
N PRO A 92 7.09 14.80 7.71
CA PRO A 92 6.00 15.62 8.19
C PRO A 92 5.20 16.27 7.05
N SER A 93 5.78 16.40 5.86
CA SER A 93 5.11 16.92 4.66
C SER A 93 4.29 15.82 3.98
N VAL A 94 2.97 16.00 3.92
CA VAL A 94 2.08 15.07 3.21
C VAL A 94 2.43 14.97 1.73
N GLY A 95 2.73 16.10 1.08
CA GLY A 95 3.17 16.13 -0.31
C GLY A 95 4.43 15.30 -0.54
N GLU A 96 5.42 15.39 0.35
CA GLU A 96 6.65 14.57 0.22
C GLU A 96 6.36 13.07 0.35
N VAL A 97 5.43 12.69 1.24
CA VAL A 97 5.02 11.28 1.40
C VAL A 97 4.33 10.78 0.12
N VAL A 98 3.39 11.56 -0.41
CA VAL A 98 2.67 11.23 -1.66
C VAL A 98 3.66 11.09 -2.82
N ASP A 99 4.53 12.08 -3.02
CA ASP A 99 5.55 12.06 -4.07
C ASP A 99 6.45 10.83 -3.93
N ALA A 100 6.94 10.54 -2.73
CA ALA A 100 7.82 9.40 -2.50
C ALA A 100 7.14 8.07 -2.81
N LYS A 101 5.85 7.91 -2.47
CA LYS A 101 5.08 6.70 -2.79
C LYS A 101 4.80 6.57 -4.28
N GLN A 102 4.41 7.65 -4.95
CA GLN A 102 4.18 7.67 -6.39
C GLN A 102 5.47 7.35 -7.18
N LEU A 103 6.59 7.99 -6.83
CA LEU A 103 7.90 7.71 -7.43
C LEU A 103 8.33 6.25 -7.23
N PHE A 104 8.05 5.69 -6.04
CA PHE A 104 8.27 4.28 -5.77
C PHE A 104 7.43 3.41 -6.71
N LEU A 105 6.11 3.62 -6.82
CA LEU A 105 5.23 2.83 -7.70
C LEU A 105 5.61 2.92 -9.18
N LEU A 106 6.00 4.11 -9.64
CA LEU A 106 6.49 4.34 -10.99
C LEU A 106 7.84 3.68 -11.27
N GLY A 107 8.57 3.27 -10.22
CA GLY A 107 9.89 2.66 -10.35
C GLY A 107 10.99 3.63 -10.77
N ILE A 108 10.75 4.93 -10.59
CA ILE A 108 11.70 6.01 -10.92
C ILE A 108 12.31 6.67 -9.66
N ASP A 109 12.00 6.15 -8.47
CA ASP A 109 12.67 6.56 -7.24
C ASP A 109 14.18 6.26 -7.32
N ARG A 110 14.98 7.31 -7.12
CA ARG A 110 16.46 7.25 -7.16
C ARG A 110 17.06 6.73 -5.86
N SER A 111 16.24 6.22 -4.95
CA SER A 111 16.68 5.67 -3.67
C SER A 111 17.40 4.34 -3.78
N ASP A 112 17.36 3.68 -4.95
CA ASP A 112 17.84 2.30 -5.17
C ASP A 112 17.39 1.35 -4.05
N ALA A 113 16.07 1.24 -3.87
CA ALA A 113 15.50 0.48 -2.78
C ALA A 113 15.86 -1.01 -2.91
N GLN A 114 16.69 -1.51 -1.99
CA GLN A 114 17.05 -2.91 -1.87
C GLN A 114 16.52 -3.49 -0.56
N PRO A 115 16.00 -4.72 -0.59
CA PRO A 115 15.54 -5.41 0.61
C PRO A 115 16.72 -5.69 1.55
N GLN A 116 16.44 -5.82 2.84
CA GLN A 116 17.39 -6.46 3.75
C GLN A 116 17.60 -7.92 3.33
N GLY A 117 18.78 -8.48 3.60
CA GLY A 117 19.20 -9.80 3.09
C GLY A 117 18.18 -10.94 3.36
N LYS A 118 17.47 -10.90 4.50
CA LYS A 118 16.40 -11.86 4.83
C LYS A 118 15.26 -11.89 3.80
N TRP A 119 15.02 -10.80 3.11
CA TRP A 119 13.87 -10.59 2.22
C TRP A 119 14.23 -10.62 0.73
N GLU A 120 15.50 -10.79 0.36
CA GLU A 120 15.96 -10.83 -1.03
C GLU A 120 15.14 -11.80 -1.90
N GLY A 121 14.93 -13.04 -1.41
CA GLY A 121 14.15 -14.06 -2.11
C GLY A 121 12.68 -13.70 -2.32
N HIS A 122 12.15 -12.73 -1.57
CA HIS A 122 10.76 -12.27 -1.66
C HIS A 122 10.63 -10.93 -2.39
N TRP A 123 11.74 -10.26 -2.72
CA TRP A 123 11.71 -8.90 -3.29
C TRP A 123 11.01 -8.81 -4.63
N ARG A 124 11.03 -9.90 -5.41
CA ARG A 124 10.30 -9.97 -6.68
C ARG A 124 8.79 -9.84 -6.48
N LEU A 125 8.23 -10.29 -5.34
CA LEU A 125 6.82 -10.08 -5.00
C LEU A 125 6.51 -8.59 -4.85
N VAL A 126 7.37 -7.83 -4.16
CA VAL A 126 7.22 -6.38 -4.04
C VAL A 126 7.29 -5.71 -5.42
N LYS A 127 8.24 -6.09 -6.26
CA LYS A 127 8.34 -5.57 -7.64
C LYS A 127 7.07 -5.85 -8.45
N LEU A 128 6.46 -7.02 -8.28
CA LEU A 128 5.19 -7.36 -8.92
C LEU A 128 4.04 -6.52 -8.37
N MET A 129 3.84 -6.50 -7.05
CA MET A 129 2.80 -5.70 -6.40
C MET A 129 2.88 -4.23 -6.81
N ARG A 130 4.10 -3.68 -6.88
CA ARG A 130 4.36 -2.33 -7.37
C ARG A 130 3.83 -2.09 -8.78
N VAL A 131 4.11 -3.00 -9.72
CA VAL A 131 3.61 -2.91 -11.10
C VAL A 131 2.08 -2.98 -11.13
N VAL A 132 1.50 -3.93 -10.39
CA VAL A 132 0.04 -4.07 -10.32
C VAL A 132 -0.61 -2.80 -9.76
N PHE A 133 -0.11 -2.26 -8.66
CA PHE A 133 -0.62 -1.05 -8.05
C PHE A 133 -0.42 0.19 -8.93
N ARG A 134 0.74 0.32 -9.58
CA ARG A 134 0.96 1.39 -10.56
C ARG A 134 -0.12 1.38 -11.62
N ASP A 135 -0.39 0.21 -12.23
CA ASP A 135 -1.37 0.10 -13.31
C ASP A 135 -2.81 0.37 -12.84
N LEU A 136 -3.14 -0.04 -11.61
CA LEU A 136 -4.50 0.09 -11.06
C LEU A 136 -4.80 1.47 -10.46
N VAL A 137 -3.77 2.15 -9.94
CA VAL A 137 -3.94 3.35 -9.10
C VAL A 137 -3.25 4.56 -9.74
N VAL A 138 -1.97 4.44 -10.10
CA VAL A 138 -1.18 5.60 -10.56
C VAL A 138 -1.44 5.95 -12.03
N THR A 139 -1.52 4.95 -12.91
CA THR A 139 -1.74 5.19 -14.34
C THR A 139 -3.05 5.93 -14.62
N PRO A 140 -4.22 5.52 -14.05
CA PRO A 140 -5.47 6.26 -14.25
C PRO A 140 -5.39 7.70 -13.75
N MET A 141 -4.76 7.95 -12.60
CA MET A 141 -4.55 9.31 -12.07
C MET A 141 -3.73 10.18 -13.03
N ILE A 142 -2.64 9.65 -13.58
CA ILE A 142 -1.79 10.39 -14.54
C ILE A 142 -2.55 10.68 -15.84
N GLU A 143 -3.27 9.68 -16.37
CA GLU A 143 -4.07 9.86 -17.59
C GLU A 143 -5.15 10.93 -17.41
N LEU A 144 -5.85 10.93 -16.27
CA LEU A 144 -6.83 11.96 -15.93
C LEU A 144 -6.19 13.35 -15.82
N ALA A 145 -5.04 13.45 -15.14
CA ALA A 145 -4.29 14.72 -15.01
C ALA A 145 -3.80 15.27 -16.36
N ASN A 146 -3.55 14.40 -17.34
CA ASN A 146 -3.21 14.77 -18.71
C ASN A 146 -4.43 15.14 -19.57
N GLY A 147 -5.65 15.09 -19.02
CA GLY A 147 -6.91 15.38 -19.72
C GLY A 147 -7.41 14.24 -20.61
N ASN A 148 -6.85 13.04 -20.47
CA ASN A 148 -7.28 11.88 -21.24
C ASN A 148 -8.54 11.26 -20.63
N ILE A 149 -9.39 10.69 -21.49
CA ILE A 149 -10.58 9.95 -21.06
C ILE A 149 -10.12 8.61 -20.49
N VAL A 150 -10.29 8.45 -19.18
CA VAL A 150 -10.07 7.18 -18.48
C VAL A 150 -11.37 6.38 -18.36
N PRO A 151 -11.31 5.04 -18.40
CA PRO A 151 -12.47 4.20 -18.09
C PRO A 151 -13.03 4.55 -16.70
N PRO A 152 -14.33 4.30 -16.47
CA PRO A 152 -14.91 4.48 -15.14
C PRO A 152 -14.12 3.67 -14.11
N GLU A 153 -13.96 4.27 -12.94
CA GLU A 153 -13.22 3.67 -11.84
C GLU A 153 -13.77 2.26 -11.53
N PRO A 154 -12.92 1.22 -11.47
CA PRO A 154 -13.38 -0.12 -11.19
C PRO A 154 -13.96 -0.23 -9.77
N SER A 155 -14.91 -1.15 -9.58
CA SER A 155 -15.38 -1.51 -8.24
C SER A 155 -14.23 -2.10 -7.41
N ASP A 156 -14.33 -1.98 -6.08
CA ASP A 156 -13.34 -2.57 -5.16
C ASP A 156 -13.16 -4.08 -5.39
N GLU A 157 -14.25 -4.79 -5.69
CA GLU A 157 -14.23 -6.23 -6.01
C GLU A 157 -13.40 -6.50 -7.27
N ASN A 158 -13.58 -5.71 -8.32
CA ASN A 158 -12.83 -5.87 -9.57
C ASN A 158 -11.34 -5.56 -9.36
N VAL A 159 -11.01 -4.53 -8.57
CA VAL A 159 -9.62 -4.21 -8.19
C VAL A 159 -8.99 -5.39 -7.45
N TYR A 160 -9.71 -5.96 -6.48
CA TYR A 160 -9.23 -7.09 -5.69
C TYR A 160 -8.99 -8.33 -6.54
N VAL A 161 -9.98 -8.73 -7.35
CA VAL A 161 -9.87 -9.88 -8.26
C VAL A 161 -8.72 -9.69 -9.25
N ALA A 162 -8.60 -8.52 -9.85
CA ALA A 162 -7.52 -8.23 -10.78
C ALA A 162 -6.13 -8.23 -10.11
N PHE A 163 -6.05 -7.75 -8.87
CA PHE A 163 -4.82 -7.80 -8.09
C PHE A 163 -4.41 -9.24 -7.81
N TRP A 164 -5.29 -10.06 -7.23
CA TRP A 164 -4.96 -11.43 -6.86
C TRP A 164 -4.77 -12.35 -8.06
N ASP A 165 -5.52 -12.19 -9.15
CA ASP A 165 -5.27 -12.94 -10.39
C ASP A 165 -3.84 -12.71 -10.92
N LYS A 166 -3.32 -11.48 -10.84
CA LYS A 166 -1.93 -11.17 -11.21
C LYS A 166 -0.91 -11.77 -10.21
N ILE A 167 -1.23 -11.78 -8.92
CA ILE A 167 -0.35 -12.34 -7.87
C ILE A 167 -0.33 -13.88 -7.92
N ASP A 168 -1.47 -14.54 -8.08
CA ASP A 168 -1.57 -16.00 -8.10
C ASP A 168 -0.86 -16.61 -9.31
N LYS A 169 -0.96 -15.95 -10.48
CA LYS A 169 -0.16 -16.29 -11.67
C LYS A 169 1.35 -16.25 -11.42
N TYR A 170 1.80 -15.54 -10.39
CA TYR A 170 3.19 -15.47 -9.97
C TYR A 170 3.53 -16.51 -8.90
N ILE A 171 2.69 -16.70 -7.88
CA ILE A 171 2.97 -17.66 -6.78
C ILE A 171 2.90 -19.11 -7.28
N CYS A 172 2.07 -19.41 -8.29
CA CYS A 172 1.92 -20.75 -8.85
C CYS A 172 2.96 -21.12 -9.94
N ARG A 173 4.03 -20.34 -10.11
CA ARG A 173 5.14 -20.59 -11.05
C ARG A 173 6.46 -20.78 -10.32
#